data_AF-A0A356WZH6-F1
#
_entry.id   AF-A0A356WZH6-F1
#
_cell.length_a   1.000
_cell.length_b   1.000
_cell.length_c   1.000
_cell.angle_alpha   90.00
_cell.angle_beta   90.00
_cell.angle_gamma   90.00
#
_symmetry.space_group_name_H-M   'P 1'
#
loop_
_entity.id
_entity.type
_entity.pdbx_description
1 polymer ?
#
loop_
_entity_poly.entity_id
_entity_poly.type
_entity_poly.pdbx_seq_one_letter_code
_entity_poly.pdbx_strand_id
1 'polypeptide(L)'
;VAKNLFLSPSQTYFRKVVEAGISVLIEVFWTKERILEVYLNIAEFGPGMFGVNSAAQFYYGKSASRLTPEESARMATVLPNPKVIEPEPPSEYVLNRSRWILRNMEQLSGRSFLPKPKPELDTLAIKPDSLPVLQPVDSTEYLRIADSVLTGGADSMRTLEY
;
A
#
# COMPACT_ATOMS: atom_id res chain seq x y z
N VAL A 1 14.56 -43.33 -1.46
CA VAL A 1 14.89 -42.27 -0.47
C VAL A 1 14.40 -40.93 -1.03
N ALA A 2 13.12 -40.57 -1.01
CA ALA A 2 12.20 -40.36 0.11
C ALA A 2 12.38 -39.04 0.91
N LYS A 3 12.73 -37.89 0.28
CA LYS A 3 12.78 -36.62 1.03
C LYS A 3 12.17 -35.33 0.45
N ASN A 4 11.70 -35.28 -0.80
CA ASN A 4 10.78 -34.20 -1.22
C ASN A 4 9.34 -34.71 -1.47
N LEU A 5 9.03 -35.82 -0.80
CA LEU A 5 7.69 -36.11 -0.27
C LEU A 5 7.49 -35.44 1.10
N PHE A 6 8.36 -34.52 1.51
CA PHE A 6 8.17 -33.74 2.73
C PHE A 6 8.19 -32.25 2.40
N LEU A 7 6.98 -31.68 2.43
CA LEU A 7 6.65 -30.27 2.69
C LEU A 7 6.45 -29.36 1.45
N SER A 8 5.20 -29.38 0.95
CA SER A 8 4.31 -28.20 0.70
C SER A 8 4.90 -27.01 -0.07
N PRO A 9 4.35 -26.55 -1.24
CA PRO A 9 2.99 -26.00 -1.33
C PRO A 9 2.39 -25.86 -2.77
N SER A 10 1.48 -26.74 -3.18
CA SER A 10 0.86 -26.71 -4.54
C SER A 10 -0.03 -25.50 -4.81
N GLN A 11 -0.43 -24.72 -3.79
CA GLN A 11 -1.14 -23.45 -3.95
C GLN A 11 -0.22 -22.26 -4.26
N THR A 12 1.10 -22.39 -4.10
CA THR A 12 2.01 -21.24 -4.17
C THR A 12 2.62 -21.02 -5.54
N TYR A 13 2.75 -22.03 -6.42
CA TYR A 13 3.30 -21.78 -7.77
C TYR A 13 2.33 -21.00 -8.67
N PHE A 14 1.04 -21.36 -8.68
CA PHE A 14 0.03 -20.59 -9.40
C PHE A 14 -0.13 -19.18 -8.81
N ARG A 15 -0.18 -19.04 -7.48
CA ARG A 15 -0.17 -17.74 -6.80
C ARG A 15 1.07 -16.91 -7.16
N LYS A 16 2.25 -17.51 -7.19
CA LYS A 16 3.51 -16.86 -7.60
C LYS A 16 3.47 -16.42 -9.06
N VAL A 17 2.85 -17.19 -9.96
CA VAL A 17 2.68 -16.79 -11.37
C VAL A 17 1.68 -15.63 -11.49
N VAL A 18 0.57 -15.66 -10.74
CA VAL A 18 -0.39 -14.55 -10.68
C VAL A 18 0.23 -13.29 -10.09
N GLU A 19 0.97 -13.42 -8.99
CA GLU A 19 1.71 -12.32 -8.35
C GLU A 19 2.78 -11.74 -9.28
N ALA A 20 3.51 -12.58 -10.02
CA ALA A 20 4.46 -12.15 -11.03
C ALA A 20 3.75 -11.44 -12.20
N GLY A 21 2.62 -11.97 -12.68
CA GLY A 21 1.81 -11.34 -13.72
C GLY A 21 1.27 -9.98 -13.32
N ILE A 22 0.72 -9.87 -12.10
CA ILE A 22 0.22 -8.59 -11.54
C ILE A 22 1.38 -7.61 -11.36
N SER A 23 2.53 -8.05 -10.87
CA SER A 23 3.71 -7.20 -10.73
C SER A 23 4.17 -6.64 -12.07
N VAL A 24 4.26 -7.49 -13.10
CA VAL A 24 4.61 -7.06 -14.46
C VAL A 24 3.57 -6.10 -15.03
N LEU A 25 2.27 -6.38 -14.86
CA LEU A 25 1.20 -5.49 -15.32
C LEU A 25 1.29 -4.12 -14.62
N ILE A 26 1.50 -4.09 -13.31
CA ILE A 26 1.67 -2.84 -12.56
C ILE A 26 2.91 -2.09 -13.06
N GLU A 27 4.02 -2.76 -13.31
CA GLU A 27 5.24 -2.11 -13.81
C GLU A 27 5.11 -1.60 -15.26
N VAL A 28 4.32 -2.27 -16.10
CA VAL A 28 4.09 -1.84 -17.49
C VAL A 28 3.12 -0.67 -17.56
N PHE A 29 2.09 -0.66 -16.73
CA PHE A 29 1.01 0.32 -16.82
C PHE A 29 1.17 1.52 -15.88
N TRP A 30 1.89 1.39 -14.75
CA TRP A 30 2.02 2.46 -13.75
C TRP A 30 3.46 2.95 -13.61
N THR A 31 3.63 4.27 -13.56
CA THR A 31 4.93 4.88 -13.27
C THR A 31 5.32 4.64 -11.81
N LYS A 32 6.63 4.68 -11.49
CA LYS A 32 7.11 4.46 -10.12
C LYS A 32 6.55 5.49 -9.13
N GLU A 33 6.29 6.72 -9.59
CA GLU A 33 5.60 7.77 -8.85
C GLU A 33 4.18 7.34 -8.47
N ARG A 34 3.41 6.78 -9.43
CA ARG A 34 2.03 6.36 -9.19
C ARG A 34 1.95 5.20 -8.20
N ILE A 35 2.87 4.24 -8.31
CA ILE A 35 2.97 3.13 -7.35
C ILE A 35 3.25 3.67 -5.95
N LEU A 36 4.19 4.60 -5.81
CA LEU A 36 4.53 5.21 -4.53
C LEU A 36 3.38 6.02 -3.95
N GLU A 37 2.67 6.80 -4.77
CA GLU A 37 1.52 7.58 -4.34
C GLU A 37 0.40 6.68 -3.80
N VAL A 38 0.04 5.63 -4.54
CA VAL A 38 -0.98 4.68 -4.09
C VAL A 38 -0.54 4.00 -2.79
N TYR A 39 0.72 3.55 -2.71
CA TYR A 39 1.27 2.97 -1.50
C TYR A 39 1.17 3.93 -0.30
N LEU A 40 1.60 5.18 -0.47
CA LEU A 40 1.57 6.18 0.61
C LEU A 40 0.15 6.57 1.03
N ASN A 41 -0.84 6.43 0.15
CA ASN A 41 -2.25 6.68 0.49
C ASN A 41 -2.90 5.52 1.25
N ILE A 42 -2.43 4.28 1.06
CA ILE A 42 -2.95 3.11 1.77
C ILE A 42 -2.12 2.71 3.00
N ALA A 43 -0.90 3.23 3.14
CA ALA A 43 -0.04 2.92 4.27
C ALA A 43 -0.61 3.47 5.59
N GLU A 44 -0.45 2.71 6.66
CA GLU A 44 -0.77 3.13 8.03
C GLU A 44 0.40 3.95 8.59
N PHE A 45 0.10 5.08 9.23
CA PHE A 45 1.07 6.01 9.86
C PHE A 45 0.81 6.21 11.37
N GLY A 46 -0.11 5.43 11.92
CA GLY A 46 -0.58 5.49 13.30
C GLY A 46 -1.76 4.53 13.45
N PRO A 47 -2.15 4.09 14.66
CA PRO A 47 -3.26 3.17 14.84
C PRO A 47 -4.55 3.64 14.15
N GLY A 48 -4.93 2.97 13.05
CA GLY A 48 -6.12 3.32 12.25
C GLY A 48 -5.99 4.60 11.40
N MET A 49 -4.78 5.17 11.29
CA MET A 49 -4.50 6.38 10.52
C MET A 49 -3.84 5.99 9.19
N PHE A 50 -4.63 6.00 8.13
CA PHE A 50 -4.18 5.66 6.78
C PHE A 50 -3.94 6.90 5.93
N GLY A 51 -2.90 6.84 5.11
CA GLY A 51 -2.57 7.85 4.13
C GLY A 51 -1.62 8.93 4.62
N VAL A 52 -0.61 9.23 3.81
CA VAL A 52 0.44 10.20 4.13
C VAL A 52 -0.10 11.62 4.28
N ASN A 53 -1.14 12.00 3.53
CA ASN A 53 -1.72 13.34 3.63
C ASN A 53 -2.53 13.53 4.92
N SER A 54 -3.29 12.52 5.33
CA SER A 54 -4.01 12.52 6.61
C SER A 54 -3.03 12.62 7.77
N ALA A 55 -1.95 11.83 7.73
CA ALA A 55 -0.92 11.84 8.75
C ALA A 55 -0.11 13.15 8.78
N ALA A 56 0.21 13.75 7.61
CA ALA A 56 0.87 15.05 7.55
C ALA A 56 0.03 16.17 8.18
N GLN A 57 -1.29 16.14 7.98
CA GLN A 57 -2.20 17.08 8.63
C GLN A 57 -2.26 16.86 10.14
N PHE A 58 -2.30 15.59 10.56
CA PHE A 58 -2.34 15.24 11.98
C PHE A 58 -1.08 15.66 12.73
N TYR A 59 0.11 15.27 12.24
CA TYR A 59 1.38 15.50 12.95
C TYR A 59 1.95 16.91 12.74
N TYR A 60 1.71 17.52 11.58
CA TYR A 60 2.39 18.76 11.18
C TYR A 60 1.43 19.89 10.74
N GLY A 61 0.12 19.66 10.75
CA GLY A 61 -0.87 20.70 10.41
C GLY A 61 -0.82 21.15 8.94
N LYS A 62 -0.29 20.34 8.03
CA LYS A 62 -0.12 20.71 6.61
C LYS A 62 -0.26 19.53 5.65
N SER A 63 -0.52 19.83 4.38
CA SER A 63 -0.57 18.82 3.32
C SER A 63 0.76 18.08 3.16
N ALA A 64 0.72 16.82 2.74
CA ALA A 64 1.92 16.02 2.50
C ALA A 64 2.88 16.67 1.49
N SER A 65 2.34 17.40 0.51
CA SER A 65 3.11 18.18 -0.48
C SER A 65 3.92 19.34 0.11
N ARG A 66 3.65 19.74 1.36
CA ARG A 66 4.34 20.83 2.07
C ARG A 66 5.24 20.34 3.20
N LEU A 67 5.45 19.02 3.32
CA LEU A 67 6.42 18.48 4.26
C LEU A 67 7.83 18.92 3.86
N THR A 68 8.63 19.29 4.85
CA THR A 68 10.06 19.50 4.67
C THR A 68 10.74 18.15 4.41
N PRO A 69 11.96 18.14 3.85
CA PRO A 69 12.73 16.90 3.74
C PRO A 69 12.87 16.17 5.08
N GLU A 70 13.06 16.91 6.17
CA GLU A 70 13.21 16.35 7.51
C GLU A 70 11.94 15.68 8.02
N GLU A 71 10.79 16.34 7.88
CA GLU A 71 9.49 15.78 8.27
C GLU A 71 9.14 14.57 7.39
N SER A 72 9.46 14.64 6.09
CA SER A 72 9.28 13.51 5.16
C SER A 72 10.12 12.31 5.59
N ALA A 73 11.37 12.55 6.01
CA ALA A 73 12.26 11.52 6.52
C ALA A 73 11.75 10.92 7.84
N ARG A 74 11.18 11.75 8.75
CA ARG A 74 10.54 11.27 9.99
C ARG A 74 9.30 10.42 9.69
N MET A 75 8.43 10.88 8.80
CA MET A 75 7.26 10.11 8.35
C MET A 75 7.66 8.75 7.77
N ALA A 76 8.74 8.68 6.97
CA ALA A 76 9.25 7.43 6.44
C ALA A 76 9.75 6.46 7.52
N THR A 77 10.15 6.95 8.71
CA THR A 77 10.55 6.06 9.82
C THR A 77 9.38 5.31 10.46
N VAL A 78 8.15 5.77 10.23
CA VAL A 78 6.92 5.21 10.82
C VAL A 78 6.52 3.91 10.14
N LEU A 79 6.68 3.85 8.81
CA LEU A 79 6.23 2.76 7.95
C LEU A 79 6.60 1.33 8.41
N PRO A 80 7.78 1.07 9.01
CA PRO A 80 8.12 -0.27 9.51
C PRO A 80 7.27 -0.72 10.70
N ASN A 81 6.81 0.20 11.54
CA ASN A 81 5.98 -0.12 12.72
C ASN A 81 5.10 1.08 13.12
N PRO A 82 4.00 1.32 12.39
CA PRO A 82 3.19 2.53 12.56
C PRO A 82 2.40 2.57 13.87
N LYS A 83 2.28 1.44 14.57
CA LYS A 83 1.56 1.37 15.84
C LYS A 83 2.38 1.87 17.04
N VAL A 84 3.69 1.99 16.87
CA VAL A 84 4.65 2.28 17.96
C VAL A 84 5.52 3.48 17.63
N ILE A 85 5.83 3.71 16.36
CA ILE A 85 6.73 4.78 15.94
C ILE A 85 5.90 6.02 15.65
N GLU A 86 6.15 7.09 16.40
CA GLU A 86 5.56 8.40 16.15
C GLU A 86 6.59 9.32 15.49
N PRO A 87 6.24 10.01 14.39
CA PRO A 87 7.13 10.95 13.71
C PRO A 87 7.25 12.29 14.47
N GLU A 88 6.25 12.61 15.30
CA GLU A 88 6.16 13.78 16.14
C GLU A 88 5.29 13.48 17.38
N PRO A 89 5.79 13.65 18.62
CA PRO A 89 7.17 14.03 18.97
C PRO A 89 8.17 12.91 18.65
N PRO A 90 9.33 13.20 18.04
CA PRO A 90 10.26 12.17 17.61
C PRO A 90 11.04 11.56 18.78
N SER A 91 11.13 10.23 18.82
CA SER A 91 12.07 9.53 19.70
C SER A 91 13.52 9.65 19.19
N GLU A 92 14.50 9.31 20.03
CA GLU A 92 15.91 9.25 19.60
C GLU A 92 16.12 8.32 18.39
N TYR A 93 15.39 7.20 18.34
CA TYR A 93 15.40 6.30 17.20
C TYR A 93 14.94 7.02 15.92
N VAL A 94 13.84 7.76 15.99
CA VAL A 94 13.29 8.53 14.85
C VAL A 94 14.26 9.60 14.40
N LEU A 95 14.89 10.32 15.33
CA LEU A 95 15.91 11.34 15.01
C LEU A 95 17.13 10.73 14.34
N ASN A 96 17.63 9.59 14.83
CA ASN A 96 18.78 8.91 14.25
C ASN A 96 18.46 8.34 12.86
N ARG A 97 17.30 7.70 12.73
CA ARG A 97 16.87 7.05 11.48
C ARG A 97 16.53 8.08 10.41
N SER A 98 15.84 9.16 10.75
CA SER A 98 15.53 10.24 9.80
C SER A 98 16.81 10.92 9.27
N ARG A 99 17.82 11.17 10.12
CA ARG A 99 19.14 11.65 9.66
C ARG A 99 19.84 10.69 8.71
N TRP A 100 19.72 9.38 8.94
CA TRP A 100 20.23 8.39 8.00
C TRP A 100 19.46 8.45 6.67
N ILE A 101 18.12 8.52 6.71
CA ILE A 101 17.28 8.62 5.51
C ILE A 101 17.62 9.88 4.70
N LEU A 102 17.74 11.04 5.35
CA LEU A 102 18.10 12.32 4.71
C LEU A 102 19.44 12.22 3.96
N ARG A 103 20.48 11.68 4.60
CA ARG A 103 21.78 11.49 3.94
C ARG A 103 21.69 10.58 2.72
N ASN A 104 20.85 9.54 2.78
CA ASN A 104 20.61 8.69 1.62
C ASN A 104 19.82 9.44 0.54
N MET A 105 18.80 10.21 0.92
CA MET A 105 18.04 11.05 -0.01
C MET A 105 18.92 12.08 -0.71
N GLU A 106 19.91 12.68 -0.05
CA GLU A 106 20.86 13.62 -0.67
C GLU A 106 21.77 12.93 -1.69
N GLN A 107 22.34 11.78 -1.32
CA GLN A 107 23.18 10.98 -2.22
C GLN A 107 22.41 10.49 -3.44
N LEU A 108 21.14 10.19 -3.24
CA LEU A 108 20.23 9.79 -4.29
C LEU A 108 19.79 11.01 -5.11
N SER A 109 19.34 12.12 -4.53
CA SER A 109 18.77 13.27 -5.26
C SER A 109 19.72 13.93 -6.28
N GLY A 110 21.03 13.70 -6.19
CA GLY A 110 22.00 14.03 -7.25
C GLY A 110 21.84 13.21 -8.55
N ARG A 111 20.98 12.18 -8.54
CA ARG A 111 20.50 11.37 -9.67
C ARG A 111 18.97 11.50 -9.66
N SER A 112 18.38 12.42 -10.43
CA SER A 112 16.94 12.77 -10.39
C SER A 112 15.98 11.61 -10.08
N PHE A 113 15.34 11.59 -8.89
CA PHE A 113 14.57 10.43 -8.43
C PHE A 113 13.07 10.48 -8.72
N LEU A 114 12.36 11.59 -8.55
CA LEU A 114 10.94 11.69 -8.92
C LEU A 114 10.59 13.12 -9.35
N PRO A 115 9.87 13.33 -10.47
CA PRO A 115 9.29 14.62 -10.81
C PRO A 115 8.20 15.01 -9.79
N LYS A 116 7.88 16.31 -9.70
CA LYS A 116 6.77 16.78 -8.86
C LYS A 116 5.48 16.01 -9.22
N PRO A 117 4.68 15.59 -8.22
CA PRO A 117 3.43 14.86 -8.49
C PRO A 117 2.56 15.69 -9.43
N LYS A 118 1.96 15.03 -10.43
CA LYS A 118 1.04 15.67 -11.36
C LYS A 118 -0.22 16.10 -10.59
N PRO A 119 -0.71 17.34 -10.78
CA PRO A 119 -1.89 17.84 -10.08
C PRO A 119 -3.20 17.09 -10.45
N GLU A 120 -3.18 16.25 -11.47
CA GLU A 120 -4.36 15.52 -11.96
C GLU A 120 -4.99 14.56 -10.94
N LEU A 121 -4.23 14.05 -9.96
CA LEU A 121 -4.74 13.09 -8.98
C LEU A 121 -5.36 13.75 -7.73
N ASP A 122 -5.03 15.01 -7.44
CA ASP A 122 -5.77 15.84 -6.48
C ASP A 122 -7.13 16.30 -7.05
N THR A 123 -7.25 16.40 -8.38
CA THR A 123 -8.47 16.86 -9.07
C THR A 123 -9.48 15.77 -9.39
N LEU A 124 -9.11 14.49 -9.38
CA LEU A 124 -10.09 13.40 -9.29
C LEU A 124 -10.61 13.38 -7.86
N ALA A 125 -11.51 14.32 -7.56
CA ALA A 125 -12.14 14.54 -6.28
C ALA A 125 -12.98 13.33 -5.83
N ILE A 126 -12.30 12.26 -5.43
CA ILE A 126 -12.78 11.45 -4.33
C ILE A 126 -12.35 12.24 -3.10
N LYS A 127 -13.30 12.89 -2.41
CA LYS A 127 -12.99 13.52 -1.13
C LYS A 127 -12.30 12.45 -0.25
N PRO A 128 -11.21 12.74 0.45
CA PRO A 128 -10.56 11.75 1.31
C PRO A 128 -11.54 11.13 2.31
N ASP A 129 -12.54 11.90 2.75
CA ASP A 129 -13.62 11.48 3.65
C ASP A 129 -14.72 10.62 2.98
N SER A 130 -14.63 10.42 1.66
CA SER A 130 -15.60 9.67 0.85
C SER A 130 -15.06 8.35 0.31
N LEU A 131 -13.78 8.04 0.54
CA LEU A 131 -13.31 6.67 0.42
C LEU A 131 -13.98 5.88 1.56
N PRO A 132 -14.66 4.75 1.29
CA PRO A 132 -15.06 3.87 2.37
C PRO A 132 -13.77 3.51 3.12
N VAL A 133 -13.73 3.76 4.42
CA VAL A 133 -12.73 3.11 5.27
C VAL A 133 -12.81 1.64 4.91
N LEU A 134 -11.74 1.07 4.36
CA LEU A 134 -11.68 -0.36 4.09
C LEU A 134 -11.78 -1.03 5.46
N GLN A 135 -13.02 -1.33 5.86
CA GLN A 135 -13.27 -2.12 7.03
C GLN A 135 -12.65 -3.50 6.75
N PRO A 136 -12.12 -4.17 7.77
CA PRO A 136 -11.76 -5.57 7.63
C PRO A 136 -13.01 -6.30 7.15
N VAL A 137 -13.05 -6.69 5.87
CA VAL A 137 -14.10 -7.59 5.39
C VAL A 137 -13.81 -8.91 6.09
N ASP A 138 -14.78 -9.37 6.88
CA ASP A 138 -14.65 -10.63 7.60
C ASP A 138 -14.26 -11.72 6.59
N SER A 139 -13.20 -12.47 6.89
CA SER A 139 -12.72 -13.60 6.09
C SER A 139 -13.85 -14.59 5.72
N THR A 140 -14.87 -14.68 6.57
CA THR A 140 -16.07 -15.50 6.33
C THR A 140 -16.93 -14.97 5.17
N GLU A 141 -16.96 -13.65 4.96
CA GLU A 141 -17.74 -12.99 3.92
C GLU A 141 -17.10 -13.14 2.54
N TYR A 142 -15.77 -13.12 2.45
CA TYR A 142 -15.04 -13.49 1.24
C TYR A 142 -15.33 -14.94 0.81
N LEU A 143 -15.34 -15.86 1.77
CA LEU A 143 -15.66 -17.27 1.50
C LEU A 143 -17.12 -17.44 1.06
N ARG A 144 -18.05 -16.68 1.64
CA ARG A 144 -19.47 -16.71 1.27
C ARG A 144 -19.71 -16.19 -0.16
N ILE A 145 -19.02 -15.12 -0.55
CA ILE A 145 -19.12 -14.57 -1.90
C ILE A 145 -18.47 -15.53 -2.90
N ALA A 146 -17.29 -16.09 -2.58
CA ALA A 146 -16.64 -17.08 -3.42
C ALA A 146 -17.50 -18.34 -3.63
N ASP A 147 -18.13 -18.87 -2.57
CA ASP A 147 -19.06 -20.00 -2.66
C ASP A 147 -20.30 -19.65 -3.50
N SER A 148 -20.83 -18.44 -3.37
CA SER A 148 -22.00 -18.01 -4.16
C SER A 148 -21.69 -17.93 -5.67
N VAL A 149 -20.46 -17.54 -6.03
CA VAL A 149 -20.00 -17.49 -7.42
C VAL A 149 -19.71 -18.90 -7.96
N LEU A 150 -19.14 -19.79 -7.14
CA LEU A 150 -18.87 -21.18 -7.53
C LEU A 150 -20.16 -22.01 -7.65
N THR A 151 -21.17 -21.74 -6.80
CA THR A 151 -22.45 -22.46 -6.80
C THR A 151 -23.44 -21.87 -7.83
N GLY A 152 -23.41 -20.55 -8.06
CA GLY A 152 -24.25 -19.88 -9.06
C GLY A 152 -23.89 -20.21 -10.52
N GLY A 153 -22.69 -20.72 -10.78
CA GLY A 153 -22.28 -21.22 -12.10
C GLY A 153 -22.83 -22.60 -12.46
N ALA A 154 -23.32 -23.39 -11.49
CA ALA A 154 -23.87 -24.72 -11.75
C ALA A 154 -25.35 -24.69 -12.18
N ASP A 155 -26.08 -23.63 -11.86
CA ASP A 155 -27.53 -23.52 -12.12
C ASP A 155 -27.87 -22.76 -13.42
N SER A 156 -26.86 -22.18 -14.08
CA SER A 156 -27.00 -21.44 -15.35
C SER A 156 -26.74 -22.31 -16.60
N MET A 157 -26.58 -23.63 -16.43
CA MET A 157 -26.44 -24.64 -17.51
C MET A 157 -27.59 -25.65 -17.53
N ARG A 158 -28.82 -25.24 -17.21
CA ARG A 158 -30.03 -26.08 -17.34
C ARG A 158 -31.24 -25.40 -17.98
N THR A 159 -31.05 -24.27 -18.66
CA THR A 159 -32.12 -23.56 -19.40
C THR A 159 -31.81 -23.37 -20.88
N LEU A 160 -31.01 -24.27 -21.47
CA LEU A 160 -30.88 -24.45 -22.92
C LEU A 160 -30.82 -25.95 -23.25
N GLU A 161 -31.89 -26.69 -22.97
CA GLU A 161 -32.30 -27.90 -23.70
C GLU A 161 -33.69 -28.32 -23.19
N TYR A 162 -34.70 -28.14 -24.06
CA TYR A 162 -36.09 -28.64 -24.07
C TYR A 162 -36.86 -28.83 -22.75
#